data_AF-A0A943S7M2-F1
#
_entry.id   AF-A0A943S7M2-F1
#
_cell.length_a   1.000
_cell.length_b   1.000
_cell.length_c   1.000
_cell.angle_alpha   90.00
_cell.angle_beta   90.00
_cell.angle_gamma   90.00
#
_symmetry.space_group_name_H-M   'P 1'
#
loop_
_entity.id
_entity.type
_entity.pdbx_description
1 polymer ?
#
loop_
_entity_poly.entity_id
_entity_poly.type
_entity_poly.pdbx_seq_one_letter_code
_entity_poly.pdbx_strand_id
1 'polypeptide(L)'
;MKEKDFEVETSDGLKKTFVLSKFPATEGRRIMTQYPISALISNTKIGSYDDQERLMLDLMSYVKVRLEDGREIPLKTKDLINNHCDDWEMLMKIEREMIVYNFSFFQNGKGLDFMQSLLALVVQSVTETLMGLSDKSSHSAEQL
;
A
#
# COMPACT_ATOMS: atom_id res chain seq x y z
N MET A 1 -5.89 20.65 1.13
CA MET A 1 -5.83 19.25 0.63
C MET A 1 -7.26 18.82 0.35
N LYS A 2 -7.52 18.05 -0.71
CA LYS A 2 -8.87 17.53 -0.97
C LYS A 2 -9.07 16.29 -0.10
N GLU A 3 -10.14 16.29 0.68
CA GLU A 3 -10.56 15.16 1.51
C GLU A 3 -11.76 14.48 0.85
N LYS A 4 -11.91 13.18 1.05
CA LYS A 4 -13.05 12.40 0.58
C LYS A 4 -13.59 11.57 1.73
N ASP A 5 -14.87 11.71 2.00
CA ASP A 5 -15.57 10.85 2.94
C ASP A 5 -15.84 9.49 2.29
N PHE A 6 -15.59 8.43 3.05
CA PHE A 6 -15.76 7.05 2.67
C PHE A 6 -16.44 6.29 3.80
N GLU A 7 -17.65 5.81 3.53
CA GLU A 7 -18.41 5.02 4.48
C GLU A 7 -18.13 3.53 4.26
N VAL A 8 -17.83 2.83 5.35
CA VAL A 8 -17.67 1.38 5.36
C VAL A 8 -18.65 0.78 6.35
N GLU A 9 -19.36 -0.25 5.89
CA GLU A 9 -20.18 -1.08 6.76
C GLU A 9 -19.27 -2.09 7.48
N THR A 10 -19.41 -2.10 8.79
CA THR A 10 -18.71 -2.99 9.72
C THR A 10 -19.36 -4.37 9.74
N SER A 11 -18.66 -5.37 10.29
CA SER A 11 -19.21 -6.72 10.49
C SER A 11 -20.50 -6.74 11.30
N ASP A 12 -20.69 -5.75 12.17
CA ASP A 12 -21.85 -5.61 13.05
C ASP A 12 -23.01 -4.84 12.40
N GLY A 13 -22.89 -4.49 11.10
CA GLY A 13 -23.89 -3.75 10.35
C GLY A 13 -23.92 -2.24 10.65
N LEU A 14 -23.00 -1.74 11.48
CA LEU A 14 -22.82 -0.32 11.74
C LEU A 14 -22.04 0.34 10.61
N LYS A 15 -22.35 1.59 10.28
CA LYS A 15 -21.60 2.37 9.31
C LYS A 15 -20.57 3.24 10.02
N LYS A 16 -19.30 3.13 9.62
CA LYS A 16 -18.23 4.03 10.05
C LYS A 16 -17.79 4.91 8.89
N THR A 17 -17.57 6.19 9.17
CA THR A 17 -17.09 7.16 8.19
C THR A 17 -15.61 7.39 8.35
N PHE A 18 -14.87 7.22 7.26
CA PHE A 18 -13.46 7.52 7.14
C PHE A 18 -13.25 8.71 6.22
N VAL A 19 -12.28 9.54 6.54
CA VAL A 19 -11.89 10.72 5.76
C VAL A 19 -10.54 10.43 5.12
N LEU A 20 -10.55 10.28 3.80
CA LEU A 20 -9.39 9.94 2.98
C LEU A 20 -8.71 11.23 2.51
N SER A 21 -7.42 11.37 2.78
CA SER A 21 -6.64 12.54 2.34
C SER A 21 -5.79 12.24 1.11
N LYS A 22 -5.56 13.26 0.29
CA LYS A 22 -4.58 13.18 -0.80
C LYS A 22 -3.14 13.17 -0.28
N PHE A 23 -2.29 12.30 -0.84
CA PHE A 23 -0.88 12.24 -0.52
C PHE A 23 -0.11 13.46 -1.05
N PRO A 24 0.90 13.95 -0.30
CA PRO A 24 1.95 14.80 -0.85
C PRO A 24 2.68 14.11 -2.02
N ALA A 25 3.18 14.87 -2.98
CA ALA A 25 3.80 14.32 -4.20
C ALA A 25 4.99 13.38 -3.93
N THR A 26 5.79 13.67 -2.90
CA THR A 26 6.95 12.86 -2.49
C THR A 26 6.51 11.51 -1.90
N GLU A 27 5.52 11.53 -1.01
CA GLU A 27 4.99 10.32 -0.37
C GLU A 27 4.18 9.47 -1.35
N GLY A 28 3.38 10.11 -2.21
CA GLY A 28 2.64 9.40 -3.26
C GLY A 28 3.56 8.63 -4.20
N ARG A 29 4.74 9.19 -4.55
CA ARG A 29 5.74 8.48 -5.35
C ARG A 29 6.32 7.28 -4.60
N ARG A 30 6.71 7.45 -3.33
CA ARG A 30 7.28 6.37 -2.51
C ARG A 30 6.28 5.21 -2.35
N ILE A 31 5.03 5.53 -1.99
CA ILE A 31 3.95 4.56 -1.81
C ILE A 31 3.67 3.83 -3.14
N MET A 32 3.54 4.55 -4.25
CA MET A 32 3.29 3.93 -5.56
C MET A 32 4.42 3.02 -6.04
N THR A 33 5.68 3.33 -5.73
CA THR A 33 6.79 2.44 -6.12
C THR A 33 6.81 1.13 -5.31
N GLN A 34 6.29 1.14 -4.09
CA GLN A 34 6.33 -0.01 -3.19
C GLN A 34 5.05 -0.87 -3.21
N TYR A 35 3.92 -0.31 -3.64
CA TYR A 35 2.63 -1.03 -3.67
C TYR A 35 2.54 -2.17 -4.71
N PRO A 36 3.00 -2.01 -5.97
CA PRO A 36 3.03 -3.10 -6.94
C PRO A 36 3.89 -4.25 -6.44
N ILE A 37 5.04 -3.89 -5.86
CA ILE A 37 6.00 -4.79 -5.25
C ILE A 37 5.34 -5.56 -4.09
N SER A 38 4.67 -4.90 -3.17
CA SER A 38 4.07 -5.55 -2.00
C SER A 38 2.90 -6.50 -2.36
N ALA A 39 2.07 -6.13 -3.34
CA ALA A 39 0.97 -6.98 -3.81
C ALA A 39 1.44 -8.23 -4.58
N LEU A 40 2.61 -8.17 -5.26
CA LEU A 40 3.19 -9.33 -5.94
C LEU A 40 4.12 -10.16 -5.03
N ILE A 41 4.81 -9.50 -4.08
CA ILE A 41 5.78 -10.11 -3.17
C ILE A 41 5.13 -10.66 -1.89
N SER A 42 3.88 -10.31 -1.56
CA SER A 42 3.16 -11.02 -0.49
C SER A 42 2.99 -12.51 -0.78
N ASN A 43 2.98 -12.90 -2.08
CA ASN A 43 2.99 -14.31 -2.51
C ASN A 43 4.39 -14.91 -2.68
N THR A 44 5.47 -14.12 -2.59
CA THR A 44 6.85 -14.60 -2.65
C THR A 44 7.66 -13.96 -1.54
N LYS A 45 7.68 -14.61 -0.38
CA LYS A 45 8.52 -14.52 0.85
C LYS A 45 9.88 -13.76 0.82
N ILE A 46 10.00 -12.64 0.10
CA ILE A 46 11.23 -11.90 -0.23
C ILE A 46 11.11 -10.42 0.22
N GLY A 47 9.90 -9.95 0.54
CA GLY A 47 9.68 -8.67 1.19
C GLY A 47 9.69 -8.84 2.71
N SER A 48 10.49 -8.06 3.43
CA SER A 48 10.41 -8.02 4.89
C SER A 48 8.99 -7.61 5.29
N TYR A 49 8.35 -8.40 6.15
CA TYR A 49 7.02 -8.08 6.68
C TYR A 49 7.01 -6.68 7.33
N ASP A 50 8.13 -6.30 7.94
CA ASP A 50 8.32 -5.00 8.58
C ASP A 50 8.20 -3.83 7.59
N ASP A 51 8.62 -4.01 6.34
CA ASP A 51 8.55 -2.96 5.32
C ASP A 51 7.11 -2.79 4.79
N GLN A 52 6.37 -3.89 4.68
CA GLN A 52 4.96 -3.88 4.30
C GLN A 52 4.09 -3.24 5.39
N GLU A 53 4.39 -3.56 6.65
CA GLU A 53 3.70 -2.98 7.79
C GLU A 53 3.94 -1.47 7.92
N ARG A 54 5.18 -1.02 7.65
CA ARG A 54 5.49 0.42 7.58
C ARG A 54 4.72 1.10 6.46
N LEU A 55 4.65 0.48 5.28
CA LEU A 55 3.90 1.02 4.14
C LEU A 55 2.40 1.13 4.46
N MET A 56 1.82 0.12 5.12
CA MET A 56 0.44 0.15 5.62
C MET A 56 0.23 1.31 6.59
N LEU A 57 1.09 1.45 7.61
CA LEU A 57 1.00 2.55 8.58
C LEU A 57 1.13 3.92 7.93
N ASP A 58 2.05 4.06 6.98
CA ASP A 58 2.23 5.30 6.23
C ASP A 58 0.98 5.66 5.43
N LEU A 59 0.36 4.68 4.77
CA LEU A 59 -0.88 4.87 4.02
C LEU A 59 -2.04 5.25 4.95
N MET A 60 -2.20 4.54 6.07
CA MET A 60 -3.24 4.76 7.06
C MET A 60 -3.07 6.09 7.82
N SER A 61 -1.87 6.65 7.87
CA SER A 61 -1.62 7.97 8.47
C SER A 61 -2.37 9.12 7.77
N TYR A 62 -2.79 8.90 6.51
CA TYR A 62 -3.60 9.82 5.70
C TYR A 62 -5.10 9.52 5.74
N VAL A 63 -5.51 8.55 6.57
CA VAL A 63 -6.89 8.20 6.85
C VAL A 63 -7.25 8.72 8.22
N LYS A 64 -8.41 9.36 8.34
CA LYS A 64 -8.99 9.69 9.64
C LYS A 64 -10.29 8.92 9.81
N VAL A 65 -10.60 8.52 11.04
CA VAL A 65 -11.95 8.08 11.39
C VAL A 65 -12.74 9.27 11.92
N ARG A 66 -14.00 9.42 11.50
CA ARG A 66 -14.92 10.41 12.06
C ARG A 66 -15.76 9.73 13.14
N LEU A 67 -15.64 10.22 14.37
CA LEU A 67 -16.42 9.76 15.51
C LEU A 67 -17.85 10.33 15.48
N GLU A 68 -18.75 9.73 16.25
CA GLU A 68 -20.14 10.19 16.38
C GLU A 68 -20.25 11.64 16.90
N ASP A 69 -19.28 12.10 17.68
CA ASP A 69 -19.20 13.46 18.18
C ASP A 69 -18.60 14.47 17.18
N GLY A 70 -18.34 14.03 15.94
CA GLY A 70 -17.80 14.84 14.85
C GLY A 70 -16.29 15.05 14.91
N ARG A 71 -15.57 14.53 15.91
CA ARG A 71 -14.10 14.59 15.94
C ARG A 71 -13.50 13.66 14.90
N GLU A 72 -12.38 14.07 14.33
CA GLU A 72 -11.60 13.27 13.39
C GLU A 72 -10.29 12.83 14.02
N ILE A 73 -10.02 11.52 14.00
CA ILE A 73 -8.79 10.94 14.56
C ILE A 73 -7.98 10.31 13.42
N PRO A 74 -6.74 10.74 13.18
CA PRO A 74 -5.88 10.12 12.17
C PRO A 74 -5.37 8.75 12.64
N LEU A 75 -5.44 7.75 11.76
CA LEU A 75 -5.09 6.36 12.05
C LEU A 75 -3.58 6.10 11.88
N LYS A 76 -2.78 6.76 12.73
CA LYS A 76 -1.30 6.75 12.60
C LYS A 76 -0.59 5.56 13.23
N THR A 77 -1.29 4.79 14.07
CA THR A 77 -0.69 3.69 14.84
C THR A 77 -1.50 2.43 14.67
N LYS A 78 -0.85 1.27 14.84
CA LYS A 78 -1.51 -0.04 14.80
C LYS A 78 -2.66 -0.10 15.81
N ASP A 79 -2.45 0.42 17.01
CA ASP A 79 -3.48 0.41 18.06
C ASP A 79 -4.71 1.23 17.65
N LEU A 80 -4.54 2.38 17.00
CA LEU A 80 -5.66 3.16 16.48
C LEU A 80 -6.37 2.45 15.33
N ILE A 81 -5.61 1.81 14.44
CA ILE A 81 -6.18 1.02 13.34
C ILE A 81 -7.01 -0.13 13.92
N ASN A 82 -6.44 -0.92 14.83
CA ASN A 82 -7.09 -2.07 15.45
C ASN A 82 -8.30 -1.69 16.30
N ASN A 83 -8.31 -0.50 16.91
CA ASN A 83 -9.45 -0.01 17.68
C ASN A 83 -10.62 0.48 16.80
N HIS A 84 -10.34 0.88 15.55
CA HIS A 84 -11.34 1.51 14.69
C HIS A 84 -11.73 0.67 13.47
N CYS A 85 -10.87 -0.26 13.04
CA CYS A 85 -11.13 -1.26 12.01
C CYS A 85 -11.47 -2.59 12.68
N ASP A 86 -12.68 -3.09 12.44
CA ASP A 86 -13.20 -4.26 13.16
C ASP A 86 -12.60 -5.57 12.64
N ASP A 87 -12.21 -5.61 11.36
CA ASP A 87 -11.58 -6.76 10.72
C ASP A 87 -10.54 -6.35 9.66
N TRP A 88 -9.81 -7.36 9.18
CA TRP A 88 -8.82 -7.20 8.12
C TRP A 88 -9.45 -6.84 6.77
N GLU A 89 -10.71 -7.24 6.51
CA GLU A 89 -11.41 -6.93 5.26
C GLU A 89 -11.72 -5.43 5.15
N MET A 90 -12.11 -4.82 6.27
CA MET A 90 -12.35 -3.41 6.43
C MET A 90 -11.08 -2.60 6.19
N LEU A 91 -9.96 -3.05 6.77
CA LEU A 91 -8.65 -2.46 6.51
C LEU A 91 -8.32 -2.50 5.00
N MET A 92 -8.47 -3.67 4.37
CA MET A 92 -8.25 -3.85 2.93
C MET A 92 -9.17 -2.96 2.06
N LYS A 93 -10.44 -2.76 2.45
CA LYS A 93 -11.38 -1.86 1.74
C LYS A 93 -10.90 -0.41 1.81
N ILE A 94 -10.46 0.04 2.99
CA ILE A 94 -9.95 1.40 3.20
C ILE A 94 -8.66 1.62 2.41
N GLU A 95 -7.73 0.66 2.45
CA GLU A 95 -6.48 0.71 1.68
C GLU A 95 -6.74 0.83 0.18
N ARG A 96 -7.63 -0.03 -0.35
CA ARG A 96 -8.02 -0.01 -1.76
C ARG A 96 -8.60 1.34 -2.15
N GLU A 97 -9.50 1.89 -1.33
CA GLU A 97 -10.12 3.18 -1.62
C GLU A 97 -9.09 4.32 -1.56
N MET A 98 -8.14 4.28 -0.63
CA MET A 98 -7.02 5.23 -0.58
C MET A 98 -6.20 5.22 -1.86
N ILE A 99 -5.89 4.04 -2.41
CA ILE A 99 -5.14 3.89 -3.67
C ILE A 99 -5.95 4.44 -4.83
N VAL A 100 -7.21 4.02 -4.97
CA VAL A 100 -8.10 4.48 -6.04
C VAL A 100 -8.31 6.00 -5.96
N TYR A 101 -8.48 6.54 -4.76
CA TYR A 101 -8.63 7.97 -4.57
C TYR A 101 -7.35 8.71 -4.93
N ASN A 102 -6.18 8.25 -4.49
CA ASN A 102 -4.91 8.97 -4.68
C ASN A 102 -4.34 8.85 -6.10
N PHE A 103 -4.52 7.71 -6.75
CA PHE A 103 -3.91 7.41 -8.03
C PHE A 103 -4.96 7.38 -9.14
N SER A 104 -4.99 8.47 -9.92
CA SER A 104 -5.92 8.67 -11.05
C SER A 104 -5.84 7.58 -12.13
N PHE A 105 -4.74 6.83 -12.20
CA PHE A 105 -4.55 5.71 -13.12
C PHE A 105 -5.51 4.55 -12.83
N PHE A 106 -5.89 4.32 -11.57
CA PHE A 106 -6.84 3.27 -11.18
C PHE A 106 -8.31 3.66 -11.41
N GLN A 107 -8.62 4.96 -11.50
CA GLN A 107 -9.98 5.44 -11.76
C GLN A 107 -10.40 5.28 -13.23
N ASN A 108 -9.43 5.25 -14.16
CA ASN A 108 -9.70 5.25 -15.60
C ASN A 108 -9.73 3.86 -16.24
N GLY A 109 -9.84 2.78 -15.46
CA GLY A 109 -9.90 1.39 -15.97
C GLY A 109 -8.59 0.84 -16.55
N LYS A 110 -7.56 1.67 -16.74
CA LYS A 110 -6.21 1.30 -17.22
C LYS A 110 -5.20 0.97 -16.11
N GLY A 111 -5.65 1.01 -14.85
CA GLY A 111 -4.79 0.81 -13.69
C GLY A 111 -4.14 -0.57 -13.66
N LEU A 112 -4.85 -1.61 -14.12
CA LEU A 112 -4.32 -2.97 -14.16
C LEU A 112 -3.15 -3.10 -15.15
N ASP A 113 -3.28 -2.53 -16.34
CA ASP A 113 -2.25 -2.56 -17.40
C ASP A 113 -1.00 -1.77 -16.99
N PHE A 114 -1.19 -0.61 -16.35
CA PHE A 114 -0.09 0.18 -15.81
C PHE A 114 0.61 -0.53 -14.64
N MET A 115 -0.14 -1.15 -13.75
CA MET A 115 0.43 -1.97 -12.67
C MET A 115 1.21 -3.14 -13.23
N GLN A 116 0.67 -3.88 -14.21
CA GLN A 116 1.41 -4.94 -14.91
C GLN A 116 2.69 -4.42 -15.56
N SER A 117 2.65 -3.23 -16.16
CA SER A 117 3.82 -2.59 -16.76
C SER A 117 4.88 -2.19 -15.73
N LEU A 118 4.48 -1.61 -14.59
CA LEU A 118 5.39 -1.31 -13.49
C LEU A 118 5.99 -2.57 -12.87
N LEU A 119 5.17 -3.61 -12.70
CA LEU A 119 5.60 -4.91 -12.20
C LEU A 119 6.64 -5.54 -13.12
N ALA A 120 6.41 -5.51 -14.44
CA ALA A 120 7.35 -6.03 -15.42
C ALA A 120 8.71 -5.31 -15.35
N LEU A 121 8.71 -3.98 -15.22
CA LEU A 121 9.94 -3.19 -15.08
C LEU A 121 10.71 -3.50 -13.79
N VAL A 122 10.01 -3.69 -12.67
CA VAL A 122 10.66 -4.04 -11.40
C VAL A 122 11.22 -5.47 -11.43
N VAL A 123 10.44 -6.44 -11.91
CA VAL A 123 10.89 -7.84 -12.05
C VAL A 123 12.12 -7.91 -12.96
N GLN A 124 12.11 -7.18 -14.07
CA GLN A 124 13.27 -7.09 -14.95
C GLN A 124 14.50 -6.56 -14.22
N SER A 125 14.39 -5.46 -13.49
CA SER A 125 15.51 -4.85 -12.75
C SER A 125 16.07 -5.76 -11.64
N VAL A 126 15.19 -6.47 -10.91
CA VAL A 126 15.60 -7.46 -9.90
C VAL A 126 16.29 -8.66 -10.54
N THR A 127 15.76 -9.16 -11.67
CA THR A 127 16.34 -10.30 -12.39
C THR A 127 17.71 -9.95 -12.97
N GLU A 128 17.87 -8.77 -13.56
CA GLU A 128 19.16 -8.27 -14.05
C GLU A 128 20.19 -8.15 -12.91
N THR A 129 19.75 -7.67 -11.74
CA THR A 129 20.62 -7.56 -10.57
C THR A 129 21.01 -8.94 -10.02
N LEU A 130 20.06 -9.88 -9.91
CA LEU A 130 20.35 -11.24 -9.46
C LEU A 130 21.25 -12.00 -10.43
N MET A 131 21.01 -11.91 -11.75
CA MET A 131 21.88 -12.53 -12.75
C MET A 131 23.28 -11.92 -12.73
N GLY A 132 23.36 -10.59 -12.64
CA GLY A 132 24.64 -9.89 -12.54
C GLY A 132 25.43 -10.21 -11.26
N LEU A 133 24.75 -10.54 -10.15
CA LEU A 133 25.40 -11.00 -8.91
C LEU A 133 25.75 -12.50 -8.96
N SER A 134 24.92 -13.32 -9.60
CA SER A 134 25.17 -14.74 -9.81
C SER A 134 26.40 -14.95 -10.69
N ASP A 135 26.52 -14.22 -11.80
CA ASP A 135 27.69 -14.27 -12.69
C ASP A 135 28.98 -13.80 -11.99
N LYS A 136 28.88 -12.79 -11.12
CA LYS A 136 30.02 -12.34 -10.30
C LYS A 136 30.41 -13.36 -9.23
N SER A 137 29.44 -14.07 -8.66
CA SER A 137 29.67 -15.12 -7.67
C SER A 137 30.31 -16.37 -8.28
N SER A 138 29.86 -16.82 -9.46
CA SER A 138 30.43 -17.98 -10.15
C SER A 138 31.86 -17.70 -10.62
N HIS A 139 32.16 -16.49 -11.12
CA HIS A 139 33.54 -16.11 -11.44
C HIS A 139 34.46 -15.98 -10.21
N SER A 140 33.93 -15.60 -9.04
CA SER A 140 34.72 -15.55 -7.80
C SER A 140 34.98 -16.94 -7.20
N ALA A 141 34.13 -17.92 -7.50
CA ALA A 141 34.27 -19.30 -7.04
C ALA A 141 35.26 -20.13 -7.87
N GLU A 142 35.50 -19.78 -9.14
CA GLU A 142 36.50 -20.43 -10.01
C GLU A 142 37.95 -19.93 -9.78
N GLN A 143 38.16 -18.91 -8.94
CA GLN A 143 39.47 -18.31 -8.66
C GLN A 143 40.06 -18.71 -7.28
N LEU A 144 39.47 -19.69 -6.60
CA LEU A 144 39.97 -20.31 -5.36
C LEU A 144 40.34 -21.78 -5.58
#